data_AF-A0A645CZN0-F1
#
_entry.id   AF-A0A645CZN0-F1
#
_cell.length_a   1.000
_cell.length_b   1.000
_cell.length_c   1.000
_cell.angle_alpha   90.00
_cell.angle_beta   90.00
_cell.angle_gamma   90.00
#
_symmetry.space_group_name_H-M   'P 1'
#
loop_
_entity.id
_entity.type
_entity.pdbx_description
1 polymer ?
#
loop_
_entity_poly.entity_id
_entity_poly.type
_entity_poly.pdbx_seq_one_letter_code
_entity_poly.pdbx_strand_id
1 'polypeptide(L)'
;MGDGKLIMKKDCMYLEKLIESIIYTPNAFKINLGNGKSILSIVSNDKGINEYFAISAIYDTIIDIDRIIKYAFAETTKYNLPETLDEYNPLSKPSEMDIIALYHIENIVFRISVLWDLLAQICNIIFHTDQKPEKIYYNKYFRYYENSFNIAKDIISYFDEEDNNTDKNPWLGNHAFLNEYRNQMTHRISPSITTISTFGSILRPPAMYILHRSIEDYYVVSSYLCRVLNDYTTTNTDWPSIKL
;
A
#
# COMPACT_ATOMS: atom_id res chain seq x y z
N MET A 1 9.74 -28.83 -25.00
CA MET A 1 10.56 -28.26 -23.91
C MET A 1 11.49 -27.26 -24.53
N GLY A 2 11.09 -25.99 -24.54
CA GLY A 2 11.97 -24.88 -24.88
C GLY A 2 11.96 -23.97 -23.67
N ASP A 3 13.11 -23.86 -23.00
CA ASP A 3 13.33 -22.90 -21.92
C ASP A 3 13.26 -21.48 -22.51
N GLY A 4 12.04 -20.95 -22.56
CA GLY A 4 11.78 -19.54 -22.80
C GLY A 4 12.21 -18.78 -21.56
N LYS A 5 13.48 -18.40 -21.49
CA LYS A 5 13.94 -17.40 -20.53
C LYS A 5 13.21 -16.10 -20.87
N LEU A 6 12.15 -15.78 -20.14
CA LEU A 6 11.49 -14.48 -20.20
C LEU A 6 12.59 -13.44 -19.99
N ILE A 7 12.85 -12.61 -21.00
CA ILE A 7 13.69 -11.42 -20.80
C ILE A 7 12.84 -10.49 -19.95
N MET A 8 13.10 -10.48 -18.65
CA MET A 8 12.45 -9.60 -17.72
C MET A 8 12.90 -8.17 -18.02
N LYS A 9 11.95 -7.31 -18.38
CA LYS A 9 12.25 -5.92 -18.73
C LYS A 9 12.77 -5.16 -17.49
N LYS A 10 13.53 -4.09 -17.72
CA LYS A 10 14.29 -3.35 -16.69
C LYS A 10 13.39 -2.80 -15.57
N ASP A 11 12.17 -2.39 -15.91
CA ASP A 11 11.23 -1.80 -14.94
C ASP A 11 10.61 -2.89 -14.05
N CYS A 12 10.27 -4.06 -14.61
CA CYS A 12 9.85 -5.21 -13.80
C CYS A 12 10.91 -5.62 -12.76
N MET A 13 12.20 -5.62 -13.14
CA MET A 13 13.30 -5.91 -12.19
C MET A 13 13.41 -4.86 -11.07
N TYR A 14 13.08 -3.60 -11.36
CA TYR A 14 13.08 -2.55 -10.35
C TYR A 14 11.92 -2.73 -9.36
N LEU A 15 10.71 -2.95 -9.87
CA LEU A 15 9.53 -3.15 -9.03
C LEU A 15 9.63 -4.44 -8.19
N GLU A 16 10.20 -5.50 -8.73
CA GLU A 16 10.51 -6.73 -7.97
C GLU A 16 11.43 -6.45 -6.79
N LYS A 17 12.51 -5.68 -7.00
CA LYS A 17 13.41 -5.32 -5.89
C LYS A 17 12.69 -4.53 -4.80
N LEU A 18 11.81 -3.60 -5.17
CA LEU A 18 11.02 -2.85 -4.20
C LEU A 18 10.10 -3.79 -3.41
N ILE A 19 9.34 -4.65 -4.09
CA ILE A 19 8.37 -5.53 -3.41
C ILE A 19 9.04 -6.57 -2.53
N GLU A 20 10.20 -7.09 -2.93
CA GLU A 20 11.01 -8.05 -2.17
C GLU A 20 11.67 -7.40 -0.95
N SER A 21 11.96 -6.11 -1.01
CA SER A 21 12.53 -5.37 0.13
C SER A 21 11.54 -5.15 1.28
N ILE A 22 10.24 -5.29 1.02
CA ILE A 22 9.19 -5.11 2.02
C ILE A 22 9.01 -6.43 2.76
N ILE A 23 9.46 -6.47 4.01
CA ILE A 23 9.45 -7.67 4.85
C ILE A 23 8.68 -7.35 6.13
N TYR A 24 7.58 -8.06 6.35
CA TYR A 24 6.85 -8.08 7.62
C TYR A 24 7.10 -9.42 8.30
N THR A 25 7.66 -9.40 9.51
CA THR A 25 7.91 -10.61 10.29
C THR A 25 6.59 -11.20 10.79
N PRO A 26 6.19 -12.41 10.35
CA PRO A 26 4.94 -13.01 10.81
C PRO A 26 4.98 -13.29 12.31
N ASN A 27 3.83 -13.12 12.97
CA ASN A 27 3.71 -13.34 14.42
C ASN A 27 4.58 -12.42 15.29
N ALA A 28 5.05 -11.27 14.78
CA ALA A 28 5.90 -10.33 15.53
C ALA A 28 5.29 -9.94 16.90
N PHE A 29 3.97 -9.73 16.95
CA PHE A 29 3.25 -9.36 18.18
C PHE A 29 2.61 -10.56 18.92
N LYS A 30 2.87 -11.80 18.49
CA LYS A 30 2.21 -12.97 19.05
C LYS A 30 2.84 -13.40 20.37
N ILE A 31 2.02 -13.50 21.40
CA ILE A 31 2.44 -14.01 22.71
C ILE A 31 2.25 -15.54 22.74
N ASN A 32 3.37 -16.28 22.72
CA ASN A 32 3.38 -17.74 22.76
C ASN A 32 3.44 -18.26 24.20
N LEU A 33 2.57 -19.22 24.54
CA LEU A 33 2.48 -19.86 25.85
C LEU A 33 3.21 -21.22 25.91
N GLY A 34 3.88 -21.60 24.82
CA GLY A 34 4.42 -22.96 24.63
C GLY A 34 3.36 -23.95 24.13
N ASN A 35 3.81 -25.15 23.72
CA ASN A 35 2.95 -26.26 23.26
C ASN A 35 1.98 -25.90 22.11
N GLY A 36 2.39 -24.97 21.23
CA GLY A 36 1.56 -24.50 20.11
C GLY A 36 0.40 -23.58 20.50
N LYS A 37 0.30 -23.15 21.77
CA LYS A 37 -0.74 -22.23 22.24
C LYS A 37 -0.25 -20.78 22.23
N SER A 38 -1.15 -19.86 21.89
CA SER A 38 -0.89 -18.42 21.89
C SER A 38 -2.07 -17.63 22.44
N ILE A 39 -1.80 -16.45 22.98
CA ILE A 39 -2.83 -15.50 23.39
C ILE A 39 -3.26 -14.69 22.18
N LEU A 40 -4.58 -14.65 21.92
CA LEU A 40 -5.17 -13.83 20.87
C LEU A 40 -5.55 -12.43 21.36
N SER A 41 -6.03 -12.31 22.59
CA SER A 41 -6.42 -11.04 23.20
C SER A 41 -6.51 -11.17 24.72
N ILE A 42 -6.27 -10.07 25.43
CA ILE A 42 -6.58 -9.91 26.84
C ILE A 42 -7.45 -8.66 26.98
N VAL A 43 -8.60 -8.79 27.64
CA VAL A 43 -9.39 -7.64 28.06
C VAL A 43 -8.91 -7.24 29.44
N SER A 44 -8.27 -6.07 29.54
CA SER A 44 -7.70 -5.56 30.78
C SER A 44 -8.20 -4.15 31.08
N ASN A 45 -8.15 -3.75 32.37
CA ASN A 45 -8.27 -2.32 32.73
C ASN A 45 -6.97 -1.56 32.44
N ASP A 46 -5.89 -2.26 32.12
CA ASP A 46 -4.62 -1.68 31.70
C ASP A 46 -4.70 -1.20 30.25
N LYS A 47 -4.51 0.11 30.06
CA LYS A 47 -4.56 0.77 28.74
C LYS A 47 -3.48 0.22 27.80
N GLY A 48 -2.26 0.02 28.28
CA GLY A 48 -1.13 -0.44 27.46
C GLY A 48 -1.34 -1.87 26.96
N ILE A 49 -1.94 -2.74 27.77
CA ILE A 49 -2.33 -4.10 27.33
C ILE A 49 -3.35 -4.02 26.18
N ASN A 50 -4.37 -3.19 26.32
CA ASN A 50 -5.41 -3.05 25.29
C ASN A 50 -4.83 -2.46 23.99
N GLU A 51 -3.94 -1.48 24.09
CA GLU A 51 -3.24 -0.86 22.95
C GLU A 51 -2.33 -1.88 22.24
N TYR A 52 -1.58 -2.70 22.97
CA TYR A 52 -0.75 -3.76 22.41
C TYR A 52 -1.59 -4.74 21.56
N PHE A 53 -2.70 -5.23 22.09
CA PHE A 53 -3.54 -6.18 21.34
C PHE A 53 -4.26 -5.52 20.16
N ALA A 54 -4.60 -4.24 20.25
CA ALA A 54 -5.12 -3.49 19.10
C ALA A 54 -4.08 -3.37 17.98
N ILE A 55 -2.83 -3.01 18.31
CA ILE A 55 -1.71 -2.95 17.36
C ILE A 55 -1.44 -4.34 16.77
N SER A 56 -1.44 -5.40 17.60
CA SER A 56 -1.24 -6.78 17.14
C SER A 56 -2.29 -7.18 16.09
N ALA A 57 -3.57 -6.88 16.32
CA ALA A 57 -4.64 -7.21 15.39
C ALA A 57 -4.53 -6.42 14.07
N ILE A 58 -4.15 -5.14 14.13
CA ILE A 58 -3.90 -4.34 12.93
C ILE A 58 -2.68 -4.88 12.17
N TYR A 59 -1.62 -5.27 12.86
CA TYR A 59 -0.42 -5.83 12.26
C TYR A 59 -0.68 -7.16 11.53
N ASP A 60 -1.49 -8.05 12.11
CA ASP A 60 -1.90 -9.28 11.42
C ASP A 60 -2.69 -8.98 10.14
N THR A 61 -3.47 -7.90 10.12
CA THR A 61 -4.17 -7.42 8.92
C THR A 61 -3.19 -6.88 7.88
N ILE A 62 -2.15 -6.15 8.29
CA ILE A 62 -1.08 -5.67 7.40
C ILE A 62 -0.37 -6.84 6.73
N ILE A 63 -0.05 -7.91 7.46
CA ILE A 63 0.57 -9.13 6.89
C ILE A 63 -0.33 -9.78 5.84
N ASP A 64 -1.64 -9.89 6.12
CA ASP A 64 -2.57 -10.46 5.14
C ASP A 64 -2.63 -9.61 3.86
N ILE A 65 -2.67 -8.28 4.01
CA ILE A 65 -2.65 -7.34 2.88
C ILE A 65 -1.34 -7.44 2.08
N ASP A 66 -0.17 -7.47 2.73
CA ASP A 66 1.13 -7.66 2.07
C ASP A 66 1.12 -8.91 1.19
N ARG A 67 0.67 -10.04 1.75
CA ARG A 67 0.55 -11.30 1.01
C ARG A 67 -0.32 -11.18 -0.22
N ILE A 68 -1.46 -10.49 -0.11
CA ILE A 68 -2.39 -10.29 -1.23
C ILE A 68 -1.79 -9.37 -2.30
N ILE A 69 -1.12 -8.28 -1.91
CA ILE A 69 -0.43 -7.37 -2.84
C ILE A 69 0.66 -8.13 -3.59
N LYS A 70 1.52 -8.88 -2.89
CA LYS A 70 2.59 -9.69 -3.50
C LYS A 70 2.05 -10.75 -4.45
N TYR A 71 0.94 -11.41 -4.09
CA TYR A 71 0.27 -12.33 -4.99
C TYR A 71 -0.24 -11.64 -6.25
N ALA A 72 -0.96 -10.53 -6.11
CA ALA A 72 -1.49 -9.79 -7.25
C ALA A 72 -0.36 -9.26 -8.16
N PHE A 73 0.74 -8.78 -7.58
CA PHE A 73 1.93 -8.38 -8.33
C PHE A 73 2.49 -9.55 -9.15
N ALA A 74 2.69 -10.71 -8.52
CA ALA A 74 3.19 -11.91 -9.20
C ALA A 74 2.25 -12.41 -10.31
N GLU A 75 0.94 -12.19 -10.20
CA GLU A 75 0.00 -12.48 -11.28
C GLU A 75 0.12 -11.45 -12.43
N THR A 76 0.27 -10.16 -12.11
CA THR A 76 0.44 -9.11 -13.12
C THR A 76 1.73 -9.28 -13.93
N THR A 77 2.85 -9.64 -13.31
CA THR A 77 4.16 -9.76 -13.98
C THR A 77 4.27 -10.96 -14.92
N LYS A 78 3.28 -11.86 -14.95
CA LYS A 78 3.19 -12.95 -15.95
C LYS A 78 2.90 -12.44 -17.36
N TYR A 79 2.38 -11.22 -17.48
CA TYR A 79 1.98 -10.63 -18.75
C TYR A 79 3.04 -9.65 -19.25
N ASN A 80 3.28 -9.66 -20.57
CA ASN A 80 4.17 -8.70 -21.20
C ASN A 80 3.42 -7.37 -21.43
N LEU A 81 3.40 -6.53 -20.40
CA LEU A 81 2.71 -5.24 -20.46
C LEU A 81 3.55 -4.19 -21.21
N PRO A 82 2.92 -3.28 -21.96
CA PRO A 82 3.62 -2.17 -22.60
C PRO A 82 4.17 -1.22 -21.53
N GLU A 83 5.46 -0.91 -21.62
CA GLU A 83 6.16 -0.01 -20.68
C GLU A 83 6.05 1.46 -21.10
N THR A 84 5.82 1.72 -22.40
CA THR A 84 5.78 3.07 -22.95
C THR A 84 4.47 3.34 -23.69
N LEU A 85 4.19 4.64 -23.90
CA LEU A 85 3.07 5.07 -24.74
C LEU A 85 3.25 4.71 -26.22
N ASP A 86 4.49 4.48 -26.68
CA ASP A 86 4.77 4.07 -28.06
C ASP A 86 4.25 2.64 -28.35
N GLU A 87 4.19 1.80 -27.32
CA GLU A 87 3.65 0.43 -27.39
C GLU A 87 2.15 0.37 -27.02
N TYR A 88 1.52 1.51 -26.69
CA TYR A 88 0.20 1.56 -26.09
C TYR A 88 -0.73 2.57 -26.76
N ASN A 89 -1.88 2.08 -27.25
CA ASN A 89 -2.94 2.95 -27.76
C ASN A 89 -4.13 3.03 -26.78
N PRO A 90 -4.37 4.18 -26.12
CA PRO A 90 -5.47 4.35 -25.18
C PRO A 90 -6.85 4.21 -25.83
N LEU A 91 -6.98 4.46 -27.13
CA LEU A 91 -8.25 4.36 -27.87
C LEU A 91 -8.54 2.93 -28.34
N SER A 92 -7.56 2.02 -28.27
CA SER A 92 -7.73 0.62 -28.64
C SER A 92 -8.51 -0.16 -27.58
N LYS A 93 -9.23 -1.19 -28.01
CA LYS A 93 -9.89 -2.12 -27.07
C LYS A 93 -8.81 -2.83 -26.22
N PRO A 94 -8.99 -2.92 -24.89
CA PRO A 94 -8.12 -3.73 -24.03
C PRO A 94 -7.97 -5.15 -24.57
N SER A 95 -6.75 -5.68 -24.57
CA SER A 95 -6.57 -7.12 -24.74
C SER A 95 -7.10 -7.87 -23.51
N GLU A 96 -7.38 -9.16 -23.65
CA GLU A 96 -7.76 -10.00 -22.50
C GLU A 96 -6.66 -10.02 -21.43
N MET A 97 -5.39 -10.01 -21.84
CA MET A 97 -4.25 -9.91 -20.94
C MET A 97 -4.22 -8.58 -20.17
N ASP A 98 -4.50 -7.45 -20.85
CA ASP A 98 -4.61 -6.15 -20.17
C ASP A 98 -5.73 -6.14 -19.14
N ILE A 99 -6.88 -6.75 -19.45
CA ILE A 99 -8.02 -6.81 -18.54
C ILE A 99 -7.66 -7.58 -17.27
N ILE A 100 -7.01 -8.75 -17.41
CA ILE A 100 -6.60 -9.56 -16.25
C ILE A 100 -5.50 -8.84 -15.45
N ALA A 101 -4.53 -8.23 -16.12
CA ALA A 101 -3.49 -7.46 -15.45
C ALA A 101 -4.08 -6.27 -14.67
N LEU A 102 -5.01 -5.52 -15.28
CA LEU A 102 -5.72 -4.41 -14.63
C LEU A 102 -6.54 -4.88 -13.44
N TYR A 103 -7.20 -6.04 -13.51
CA TYR A 103 -7.89 -6.62 -12.36
C TYR A 103 -6.94 -6.78 -11.17
N HIS A 104 -5.75 -7.36 -11.38
CA HIS A 104 -4.77 -7.52 -10.30
C HIS A 104 -4.21 -6.18 -9.81
N ILE A 105 -3.94 -5.24 -10.71
CA ILE A 105 -3.46 -3.89 -10.36
C ILE A 105 -4.51 -3.12 -9.55
N GLU A 106 -5.77 -3.11 -9.96
CA GLU A 106 -6.86 -2.47 -9.21
C GLU A 106 -6.98 -3.07 -7.81
N ASN A 107 -6.78 -4.39 -7.70
CA ASN A 107 -6.72 -5.04 -6.40
C ASN A 107 -5.55 -4.49 -5.57
N ILE A 108 -4.33 -4.35 -6.12
CA ILE A 108 -3.18 -3.73 -5.44
C ILE A 108 -3.51 -2.30 -4.98
N VAL A 109 -4.01 -1.45 -5.87
CA VAL A 109 -4.37 -0.04 -5.57
C VAL A 109 -5.34 0.04 -4.39
N PHE A 110 -6.37 -0.80 -4.37
CA PHE A 110 -7.31 -0.84 -3.26
C PHE A 110 -6.61 -1.18 -1.93
N ARG A 111 -5.75 -2.20 -1.92
CA ARG A 111 -5.05 -2.66 -0.71
C ARG A 111 -4.04 -1.63 -0.19
N ILE A 112 -3.36 -0.91 -1.07
CA ILE A 112 -2.47 0.19 -0.68
C ILE A 112 -3.26 1.27 0.08
N SER A 113 -4.45 1.62 -0.41
CA SER A 113 -5.27 2.59 0.31
C SER A 113 -5.71 2.06 1.69
N VAL A 114 -5.95 0.75 1.84
CA VAL A 114 -6.23 0.16 3.15
C VAL A 114 -5.00 0.26 4.05
N LEU A 115 -3.79 0.01 3.54
CA LEU A 115 -2.55 0.17 4.33
C LEU A 115 -2.39 1.60 4.86
N TRP A 116 -2.72 2.62 4.07
CA TRP A 116 -2.73 4.01 4.53
C TRP A 116 -3.72 4.24 5.68
N ASP A 117 -4.94 3.67 5.59
CA ASP A 117 -5.92 3.71 6.68
C ASP A 117 -5.45 2.95 7.93
N LEU A 118 -4.77 1.81 7.77
CA LEU A 118 -4.20 1.04 8.90
C LEU A 118 -3.03 1.79 9.56
N LEU A 119 -2.19 2.47 8.78
CA LEU A 119 -1.14 3.35 9.31
C LEU A 119 -1.75 4.48 10.16
N ALA A 120 -2.83 5.11 9.69
CA ALA A 120 -3.54 6.12 10.46
C ALA A 120 -4.15 5.56 11.76
N GLN A 121 -4.69 4.32 11.72
CA GLN A 121 -5.19 3.66 12.93
C GLN A 121 -4.08 3.34 13.94
N ILE A 122 -2.93 2.86 13.48
CA ILE A 122 -1.75 2.63 14.32
C ILE A 122 -1.30 3.95 14.96
N CYS A 123 -1.16 5.01 14.16
CA CYS A 123 -0.81 6.34 14.66
C CYS A 123 -1.83 6.85 15.69
N ASN A 124 -3.13 6.59 15.48
CA ASN A 124 -4.16 6.98 16.43
C ASN A 124 -4.02 6.31 17.79
N ILE A 125 -3.59 5.04 17.80
CA ILE A 125 -3.31 4.30 19.03
C ILE A 125 -2.03 4.84 19.68
N ILE A 126 -0.91 4.90 18.94
CA ILE A 126 0.42 5.23 19.46
C ILE A 126 0.51 6.68 19.94
N PHE A 127 -0.07 7.62 19.20
CA PHE A 127 -0.05 9.04 19.56
C PHE A 127 -1.27 9.46 20.40
N HIS A 128 -2.11 8.50 20.80
CA HIS A 128 -3.29 8.70 21.64
C HIS A 128 -4.17 9.86 21.17
N THR A 129 -4.48 9.90 19.87
CA THR A 129 -5.28 10.98 19.29
C THR A 129 -6.79 10.82 19.47
N ASP A 130 -7.21 9.75 20.16
CA ASP A 130 -8.57 9.44 20.62
C ASP A 130 -9.69 9.55 19.56
N GLN A 131 -9.33 9.38 18.27
CA GLN A 131 -10.34 9.28 17.22
C GLN A 131 -10.95 7.89 17.22
N LYS A 132 -12.26 7.84 16.97
CA LYS A 132 -12.98 6.56 16.81
C LYS A 132 -12.51 5.86 15.53
N PRO A 133 -12.13 4.57 15.57
CA PRO A 133 -11.56 3.86 14.42
C PRO A 133 -12.40 3.97 13.15
N GLU A 134 -13.73 3.91 13.26
CA GLU A 134 -14.66 3.97 12.12
C GLU A 134 -14.72 5.33 11.41
N LYS A 135 -14.09 6.36 11.99
CA LYS A 135 -14.03 7.72 11.44
C LYS A 135 -12.65 8.10 10.91
N ILE A 136 -11.68 7.19 11.02
CA ILE A 136 -10.31 7.42 10.58
C ILE A 136 -10.25 7.17 9.08
N TYR A 137 -10.06 8.26 8.34
CA TYR A 137 -9.67 8.23 6.94
C TYR A 137 -8.29 8.85 6.85
N TYR A 138 -7.31 8.11 6.32
CA TYR A 138 -5.89 8.48 6.41
C TYR A 138 -5.62 9.93 5.99
N ASN A 139 -6.21 10.38 4.88
CA ASN A 139 -5.96 11.72 4.32
C ASN A 139 -6.42 12.80 5.29
N LYS A 140 -7.64 12.65 5.84
CA LYS A 140 -8.19 13.58 6.83
C LYS A 140 -7.41 13.52 8.14
N TYR A 141 -7.03 12.32 8.56
CA TYR A 141 -6.31 12.09 9.81
C TYR A 141 -4.94 12.79 9.79
N PHE A 142 -4.11 12.53 8.78
CA PHE A 142 -2.77 13.12 8.69
C PHE A 142 -2.81 14.63 8.45
N ARG A 143 -3.79 15.15 7.70
CA ARG A 143 -3.93 16.61 7.52
C ARG A 143 -4.32 17.30 8.83
N TYR A 144 -5.20 16.68 9.62
CA TYR A 144 -5.58 17.24 10.91
C TYR A 144 -4.41 17.28 11.90
N TYR A 145 -3.53 16.28 11.85
CA TYR A 145 -2.37 16.14 12.75
C TYR A 145 -1.03 16.53 12.13
N GLU A 146 -1.01 17.25 11.01
CA GLU A 146 0.19 17.60 10.24
C GLU A 146 1.28 18.23 11.13
N ASN A 147 0.88 19.10 12.06
CA ASN A 147 1.77 19.83 12.96
C ASN A 147 1.91 19.17 14.35
N SER A 148 1.31 18.00 14.57
CA SER A 148 1.29 17.32 15.88
C SER A 148 2.43 16.34 16.06
N PHE A 149 2.88 15.68 15.00
CA PHE A 149 4.00 14.73 15.04
C PHE A 149 4.75 14.69 13.72
N ASN A 150 6.08 14.52 13.78
CA ASN A 150 6.97 14.66 12.62
C ASN A 150 6.56 13.78 11.43
N ILE A 151 6.10 12.55 11.69
CA ILE A 151 5.69 11.64 10.62
C ILE A 151 4.45 12.12 9.85
N ALA A 152 3.52 12.88 10.47
CA ALA A 152 2.37 13.43 9.75
C ALA A 152 2.83 14.45 8.70
N LYS A 153 3.78 15.31 9.05
CA LYS A 153 4.36 16.29 8.12
C LYS A 153 5.04 15.61 6.94
N ASP A 154 5.84 14.56 7.20
CA ASP A 154 6.50 13.78 6.14
C ASP A 154 5.46 13.14 5.20
N ILE A 155 4.40 12.56 5.76
CA ILE A 155 3.31 11.93 5.00
C ILE A 155 2.53 12.96 4.18
N ILE A 156 2.20 14.13 4.74
CA ILE A 156 1.50 15.19 4.00
C ILE A 156 2.36 15.74 2.87
N SER A 157 3.66 15.94 3.12
CA SER A 157 4.60 16.33 2.06
C SER A 157 4.58 15.33 0.90
N TYR A 158 4.50 14.03 1.19
CA TYR A 158 4.40 12.98 0.18
C TYR A 158 3.03 12.95 -0.53
N PHE A 159 1.93 13.16 0.20
CA PHE A 159 0.59 13.23 -0.40
C PHE A 159 0.42 14.40 -1.37
N ASP A 160 1.11 15.51 -1.09
CA ASP A 160 1.05 16.74 -1.87
C ASP A 160 2.19 16.85 -2.88
N GLU A 161 2.96 15.78 -3.11
CA GLU A 161 3.98 15.74 -4.17
C GLU A 161 3.34 15.97 -5.54
N GLU A 162 3.83 16.98 -6.25
CA GLU A 162 3.43 17.22 -7.63
C GLU A 162 3.95 16.11 -8.54
N ASP A 163 3.10 15.68 -9.48
CA ASP A 163 3.48 14.73 -10.53
C ASP A 163 4.42 15.42 -11.53
N ASN A 164 5.70 15.47 -11.17
CA ASN A 164 6.77 16.03 -11.99
C ASN A 164 7.88 15.00 -12.22
N ASN A 165 8.34 14.91 -13.48
CA ASN A 165 9.56 14.19 -13.89
C ASN A 165 9.59 12.67 -13.59
N THR A 166 9.14 11.89 -14.58
CA THR A 166 9.22 10.40 -14.58
C THR A 166 10.63 9.84 -14.78
N ASP A 167 11.66 10.69 -14.95
CA ASP A 167 13.05 10.23 -15.13
C ASP A 167 13.77 9.93 -13.79
N LYS A 168 13.11 10.19 -12.66
CA LYS A 168 13.59 9.85 -11.31
C LYS A 168 12.98 8.54 -10.85
N ASN A 169 13.72 7.77 -10.04
CA ASN A 169 13.17 6.65 -9.27
C ASN A 169 13.41 6.91 -7.77
N PRO A 170 12.39 6.88 -6.91
CA PRO A 170 10.97 6.71 -7.25
C PRO A 170 10.38 7.88 -8.04
N TRP A 171 9.27 7.64 -8.75
CA TRP A 171 8.46 8.68 -9.41
C TRP A 171 7.81 9.58 -8.35
N LEU A 172 7.58 10.85 -8.71
CA LEU A 172 6.89 11.80 -7.83
C LEU A 172 5.38 11.76 -8.05
N GLY A 173 4.63 12.13 -7.02
CA GLY A 173 3.17 12.26 -7.09
C GLY A 173 2.41 10.93 -7.20
N ASN A 174 3.03 9.81 -6.82
CA ASN A 174 2.41 8.48 -6.89
C ASN A 174 1.12 8.39 -6.09
N HIS A 175 1.14 8.88 -4.85
CA HIS A 175 -0.04 8.86 -4.00
C HIS A 175 -1.19 9.70 -4.59
N ALA A 176 -0.90 10.91 -5.06
CA ALA A 176 -1.87 11.78 -5.68
C ALA A 176 -2.52 11.11 -6.90
N PHE A 177 -1.71 10.50 -7.78
CA PHE A 177 -2.19 9.74 -8.93
C PHE A 177 -3.10 8.57 -8.51
N LEU A 178 -2.68 7.73 -7.56
CA LEU A 178 -3.46 6.56 -7.15
C LEU A 178 -4.75 6.94 -6.42
N ASN A 179 -4.72 8.00 -5.61
CA ASN A 179 -5.91 8.53 -4.97
C ASN A 179 -6.92 9.03 -6.01
N GLU A 180 -6.48 9.75 -7.04
CA GLU A 180 -7.35 10.14 -8.14
C GLU A 180 -7.89 8.92 -8.90
N TYR A 181 -7.02 7.96 -9.25
CA TYR A 181 -7.39 6.71 -9.93
C TYR A 181 -8.47 5.94 -9.15
N ARG A 182 -8.30 5.78 -7.83
CA ARG A 182 -9.30 5.15 -6.94
C ARG A 182 -10.61 5.94 -6.89
N ASN A 183 -10.53 7.27 -6.79
CA ASN A 183 -11.71 8.12 -6.74
C ASN A 183 -12.51 8.03 -8.04
N GLN A 184 -11.85 7.94 -9.20
CA GLN A 184 -12.50 7.70 -10.48
C GLN A 184 -13.23 6.34 -10.51
N MET A 185 -12.58 5.25 -10.05
CA MET A 185 -13.21 3.92 -9.92
C MET A 185 -14.47 3.94 -9.05
N THR A 186 -14.45 4.69 -7.94
CA THR A 186 -15.51 4.63 -6.92
C THR A 186 -16.67 5.57 -7.23
N HIS A 187 -16.41 6.71 -7.88
CA HIS A 187 -17.38 7.82 -7.95
C HIS A 187 -17.67 8.33 -9.37
N ARG A 188 -16.98 7.84 -10.40
CA ARG A 188 -17.15 8.34 -11.78
C ARG A 188 -17.22 7.19 -12.78
N ILE A 189 -16.24 7.13 -13.68
CA ILE A 189 -16.09 6.13 -14.73
C ILE A 189 -14.80 5.39 -14.42
N SER A 190 -14.81 4.06 -14.57
CA SER A 190 -13.61 3.25 -14.36
C SER A 190 -12.45 3.80 -15.21
N PRO A 191 -11.29 4.11 -14.60
CA PRO A 191 -10.10 4.57 -15.31
C PRO A 191 -9.52 3.48 -16.23
N SER A 192 -9.96 2.23 -16.08
CA SER A 192 -9.67 1.11 -16.98
C SER A 192 -10.47 1.16 -18.28
N ILE A 193 -11.29 2.19 -18.51
CA ILE A 193 -12.09 2.39 -19.73
C ILE A 193 -11.82 3.79 -20.30
N THR A 194 -11.39 3.83 -21.56
CA THR A 194 -11.31 5.10 -22.30
C THR A 194 -12.71 5.61 -22.63
N THR A 195 -13.07 6.78 -22.12
CA THR A 195 -14.40 7.38 -22.29
C THR A 195 -14.30 8.89 -22.42
N ILE A 196 -15.03 9.46 -23.38
CA ILE A 196 -15.30 10.90 -23.47
C ILE A 196 -16.81 11.08 -23.27
N SER A 197 -17.20 11.72 -22.18
CA SER A 197 -18.60 11.93 -21.83
C SER A 197 -18.81 13.22 -21.04
N THR A 198 -20.06 13.55 -20.73
CA THR A 198 -20.42 14.65 -19.81
C THR A 198 -19.89 14.43 -18.38
N PHE A 199 -19.48 13.21 -18.02
CA PHE A 199 -18.86 12.87 -16.73
C PHE A 199 -17.33 13.01 -16.75
N GLY A 200 -16.72 13.32 -17.89
CA GLY A 200 -15.28 13.53 -18.05
C GLY A 200 -14.69 12.91 -19.32
N SER A 201 -13.46 13.30 -19.63
CA SER A 201 -12.61 12.67 -20.65
C SER A 201 -11.51 11.88 -19.96
N ILE A 202 -11.56 10.56 -20.05
CA ILE A 202 -10.61 9.63 -19.46
C ILE A 202 -9.95 8.86 -20.60
N LEU A 203 -8.62 8.92 -20.66
CA LEU A 203 -7.81 8.00 -21.45
C LEU A 203 -7.23 6.96 -20.51
N ARG A 204 -7.51 5.68 -20.78
CA ARG A 204 -6.95 4.58 -19.99
C ARG A 204 -5.42 4.65 -20.05
N PRO A 205 -4.70 4.70 -18.92
CA PRO A 205 -3.24 4.63 -18.93
C PRO A 205 -2.74 3.19 -19.19
N PRO A 206 -1.48 3.00 -19.62
CA PRO A 206 -0.88 1.68 -19.72
C PRO A 206 -0.93 0.96 -18.37
N ALA A 207 -1.21 -0.36 -18.36
CA ALA A 207 -1.28 -1.14 -17.14
C ALA A 207 0.04 -1.10 -16.34
N MET A 208 1.19 -1.16 -17.03
CA MET A 208 2.50 -1.09 -16.40
C MET A 208 2.74 0.25 -15.67
N TYR A 209 2.23 1.35 -16.23
CA TYR A 209 2.32 2.67 -15.62
C TYR A 209 1.59 2.72 -14.27
N ILE A 210 0.39 2.13 -14.21
CA ILE A 210 -0.37 2.04 -12.95
C ILE A 210 0.35 1.10 -11.96
N LEU A 211 0.87 -0.03 -12.43
CA LEU A 211 1.62 -0.98 -11.60
C LEU A 211 2.84 -0.31 -10.96
N HIS A 212 3.63 0.44 -11.74
CA HIS A 212 4.81 1.15 -11.25
C HIS A 212 4.46 2.08 -10.09
N ARG A 213 3.51 3.00 -10.32
CA ARG A 213 3.05 3.94 -9.29
C ARG A 213 2.49 3.23 -8.06
N SER A 214 1.78 2.12 -8.27
CA SER A 214 1.24 1.30 -7.19
C SER A 214 2.34 0.71 -6.32
N ILE A 215 3.38 0.11 -6.91
CA ILE A 215 4.43 -0.54 -6.12
C ILE A 215 5.32 0.48 -5.40
N GLU A 216 5.54 1.66 -5.99
CA GLU A 216 6.25 2.73 -5.28
C GLU A 216 5.44 3.30 -4.11
N ASP A 217 4.13 3.52 -4.25
CA ASP A 217 3.28 3.95 -3.13
C ASP A 217 3.18 2.86 -2.05
N TYR A 218 3.13 1.59 -2.47
CA TYR A 218 3.19 0.45 -1.56
C TYR A 218 4.48 0.44 -0.72
N TYR A 219 5.61 0.70 -1.37
CA TYR A 219 6.91 0.80 -0.70
C TYR A 219 6.95 1.96 0.31
N VAL A 220 6.40 3.12 -0.05
CA VAL A 220 6.38 4.30 0.83
C VAL A 220 5.50 4.06 2.06
N VAL A 221 4.26 3.59 1.90
CA VAL A 221 3.39 3.31 3.06
C VAL A 221 3.98 2.23 3.96
N SER A 222 4.60 1.21 3.38
CA SER A 222 5.28 0.15 4.13
C SER A 222 6.48 0.68 4.92
N SER A 223 7.22 1.64 4.37
CA SER A 223 8.33 2.29 5.05
C SER A 223 7.86 3.08 6.28
N TYR A 224 6.74 3.80 6.17
CA TYR A 224 6.14 4.50 7.30
C TYR A 224 5.59 3.55 8.36
N LEU A 225 4.90 2.47 7.96
CA LEU A 225 4.43 1.42 8.88
C LEU A 225 5.60 0.81 9.67
N CYS A 226 6.67 0.45 8.97
CA CYS A 226 7.89 -0.10 9.58
C CYS A 226 8.50 0.88 10.57
N ARG A 227 8.66 2.16 10.20
CA ARG A 227 9.19 3.21 11.08
C ARG A 227 8.36 3.34 12.37
N VAL A 228 7.04 3.48 12.26
CA VAL A 228 6.15 3.67 13.42
C VAL A 228 6.15 2.45 14.35
N LEU A 229 6.12 1.24 13.79
CA LEU A 229 6.12 0.01 14.59
C LEU A 229 7.49 -0.25 15.24
N ASN A 230 8.59 0.04 14.56
CA ASN A 230 9.95 -0.02 15.12
C ASN A 230 10.11 0.96 16.29
N ASP A 231 9.67 2.21 16.11
CA ASP A 231 9.74 3.24 17.15
C ASP A 231 8.94 2.79 18.38
N TYR A 232 7.70 2.30 18.19
CA TYR A 232 6.84 1.81 19.27
C TYR A 232 7.45 0.62 20.03
N THR A 233 8.00 -0.35 19.31
CA THR A 233 8.58 -1.57 19.93
C THR A 233 9.89 -1.28 20.65
N THR A 234 10.68 -0.31 20.16
CA THR A 234 11.91 0.14 20.82
C THR A 234 11.62 0.91 22.11
N THR A 235 10.56 1.72 22.16
CA THR A 235 10.19 2.47 23.36
C THR A 235 9.49 1.64 24.44
N ASN A 236 8.86 0.51 24.07
CA ASN A 236 8.06 -0.32 24.97
C ASN A 236 8.73 -1.68 25.24
N THR A 237 9.86 -1.68 25.96
CA THR A 237 10.71 -2.86 26.23
C THR A 237 10.12 -3.89 27.19
N ASP A 238 8.99 -3.58 27.85
CA ASP A 238 8.33 -4.48 28.81
C ASP A 238 7.57 -5.63 28.11
N TRP A 239 7.50 -5.61 26.78
CA TRP A 239 6.89 -6.63 25.95
C TRP A 239 7.96 -7.44 25.20
N PRO A 240 7.73 -8.73 24.92
CA PRO A 240 8.76 -9.61 24.36
C PRO A 240 9.42 -8.99 23.13
N SER A 241 10.75 -8.89 23.17
CA SER A 241 11.57 -8.21 22.17
C SER A 241 11.26 -8.72 20.75
N ILE A 242 10.80 -7.81 19.90
CA ILE A 242 10.56 -8.07 18.48
C ILE A 242 11.87 -7.84 17.72
N LYS A 243 12.31 -8.81 16.92
CA LYS A 243 13.28 -8.56 15.85
C LYS A 243 12.50 -8.33 14.57
N LEU A 244 12.49 -7.08 14.12
CA LEU A 244 12.01 -6.68 12.79
C LEU A 244 13.15 -6.83 11.78
#